data_AF-A0A395RGA0-F1
#
_entry.id   AF-A0A395RGA0-F1
#
_cell.length_a   1.000
_cell.length_b   1.000
_cell.length_c   1.000
_cell.angle_alpha   90.00
_cell.angle_beta   90.00
_cell.angle_gamma   90.00
#
_symmetry.space_group_name_H-M   'P 1'
#
loop_
_entity.id
_entity.type
_entity.pdbx_description
1 polymer ?
#
loop_
_entity_poly.entity_id
_entity_poly.type
_entity_poly.pdbx_seq_one_letter_code
_entity_poly.pdbx_strand_id
1 'polypeptide(L)'
;MSGSTQTKMLVVPPALNLRRASSYNAQDRGPVSSTSSRFNFNHLFFSPPASPALPALVPRPPKRRSSQILVTRPSRVFRRLFLLGILLSISYLAAIAFQNPNVIPAAVWPYFEQEEFEMVGQDAFPDFPTPIIVNDNKGRSKWTVFIPPNADFPLTMEQYAEMGSQCREVSSRARDIHNKGPITETAIINYDAQDEYYVDVYEAERSGLLTPTKGLRAKNKGKFVGVDKKHLKHKPVCESTMTFVLESTDAGLGNTLMMLWTFYGLAKQLGRDFFIVDKRWAYGSWDQIFDIPPVPECRPPPRHHMVPCPFQARHLVVSAATAKEVFPALLAQNHRVAGTNDGLRDLFELARIGFEDLFFLNEEDQTYVDNRITGLQAKAKAEDSLT
;
A
#
# COMPACT_ATOMS: atom_id res chain seq x y z
N MET A 1 -49.06 1.77 52.12
CA MET A 1 -48.57 0.44 51.72
C MET A 1 -49.08 0.16 50.31
N SER A 2 -48.25 0.38 49.30
CA SER A 2 -48.52 0.03 47.91
C SER A 2 -47.16 -0.30 47.30
N GLY A 3 -46.97 -1.58 46.96
CA GLY A 3 -45.72 -2.11 46.43
C GLY A 3 -45.67 -1.92 44.92
N SER A 4 -44.67 -1.18 44.44
CA SER A 4 -44.31 -1.10 43.03
C SER A 4 -43.10 -2.01 42.79
N THR A 5 -43.31 -2.97 41.90
CA THR A 5 -42.39 -4.01 41.43
C THR A 5 -41.21 -3.44 40.64
N GLN A 6 -39.99 -3.61 41.16
CA GLN A 6 -38.76 -3.47 40.37
C GLN A 6 -38.57 -4.70 39.47
N THR A 7 -38.57 -4.50 38.16
CA THR A 7 -38.13 -5.48 37.16
C THR A 7 -36.60 -5.59 37.22
N LYS A 8 -36.08 -6.63 37.87
CA LYS A 8 -34.68 -7.03 37.76
C LYS A 8 -34.47 -7.74 36.42
N MET A 9 -33.78 -7.08 35.49
CA MET A 9 -33.30 -7.70 34.26
C MET A 9 -32.11 -8.61 34.62
N LEU A 10 -32.35 -9.91 34.59
CA LEU A 10 -31.33 -10.95 34.85
C LEU A 10 -30.58 -11.20 33.54
N VAL A 11 -29.41 -10.57 33.39
CA VAL A 11 -28.47 -10.88 32.31
C VAL A 11 -27.72 -12.14 32.70
N VAL A 12 -28.04 -13.25 32.05
CA VAL A 12 -27.36 -14.53 32.22
C VAL A 12 -26.01 -14.47 31.48
N PRO A 13 -24.87 -14.81 32.11
CA PRO A 13 -23.60 -14.93 31.41
C PRO A 13 -23.62 -16.20 30.52
N PRO A 14 -23.00 -16.19 29.32
CA PRO A 14 -22.91 -17.40 28.52
C PRO A 14 -22.00 -18.42 29.22
N ALA A 15 -22.60 -19.41 29.87
CA ALA A 15 -21.89 -20.54 30.44
C ALA A 15 -21.45 -21.48 29.30
N LEU A 16 -20.16 -21.44 28.98
CA LEU A 16 -19.47 -22.42 28.13
C LEU A 16 -19.44 -23.77 28.85
N ASN A 17 -20.48 -24.58 28.63
CA ASN A 17 -20.51 -25.96 29.10
C ASN A 17 -19.60 -26.83 28.21
N LEU A 18 -18.39 -27.09 28.68
CA LEU A 18 -17.52 -28.14 28.14
C LEU A 18 -18.11 -29.51 28.52
N ARG A 19 -19.07 -30.00 27.72
CA ARG A 19 -19.47 -31.40 27.80
C ARG A 19 -18.30 -32.27 27.35
N ARG A 20 -17.82 -33.07 28.30
CA ARG A 20 -16.85 -34.17 28.14
C ARG A 20 -17.27 -35.05 26.96
N ALA A 21 -16.44 -35.09 25.92
CA ALA A 21 -16.60 -36.03 24.82
C ALA A 21 -16.45 -37.46 25.33
N SER A 22 -17.41 -38.30 24.99
CA SER A 22 -17.40 -39.74 25.20
C SER A 22 -16.13 -40.37 24.59
N SER A 23 -15.54 -41.29 25.35
CA SER A 23 -14.38 -42.14 25.03
C SER A 23 -14.09 -42.35 23.55
N TYR A 24 -12.97 -41.81 23.07
CA TYR A 24 -12.33 -42.24 21.84
C TYR A 24 -11.66 -43.61 22.06
N ASN A 25 -11.89 -44.54 21.13
CA ASN A 25 -11.19 -45.81 21.07
C ASN A 25 -9.67 -45.57 20.92
N ALA A 26 -8.87 -46.31 21.68
CA ALA A 26 -7.41 -46.14 21.85
C ALA A 26 -6.55 -46.46 20.61
N GLN A 27 -7.11 -46.44 19.39
CA GLN A 27 -6.39 -46.75 18.15
C GLN A 27 -6.37 -45.61 17.13
N ASP A 28 -7.08 -44.50 17.38
CA ASP A 28 -6.96 -43.30 16.54
C ASP A 28 -5.80 -42.41 17.03
N ARG A 29 -4.70 -42.41 16.28
CA ARG A 29 -3.64 -41.41 16.45
C ARG A 29 -4.19 -40.04 16.07
N GLY A 30 -4.44 -39.20 17.07
CA GLY A 30 -4.83 -37.81 16.91
C GLY A 30 -3.73 -36.95 16.25
N PRO A 31 -4.10 -35.78 15.69
CA PRO A 31 -3.17 -34.91 14.97
C PRO A 31 -2.16 -34.24 15.91
N VAL A 32 -0.91 -34.10 15.43
CA VAL A 32 0.25 -33.67 16.23
C VAL A 32 0.41 -32.15 16.31
N SER A 33 -0.55 -31.34 15.86
CA SER A 33 -0.46 -29.86 15.91
C SER A 33 -1.81 -29.15 15.79
N SER A 34 -1.91 -27.99 16.45
CA SER A 34 -3.14 -27.22 16.73
C SER A 34 -3.73 -26.41 15.56
N THR A 35 -3.32 -26.63 14.31
CA THR A 35 -3.71 -25.76 13.18
C THR A 35 -4.43 -26.47 12.02
N SER A 36 -4.88 -27.72 12.19
CA SER A 36 -5.64 -28.41 11.12
C SER A 36 -6.93 -29.08 11.61
N SER A 37 -7.96 -28.30 11.91
CA SER A 37 -9.33 -28.83 12.05
C SER A 37 -10.06 -28.82 10.71
N ARG A 38 -9.98 -29.90 9.94
CA ARG A 38 -10.93 -30.15 8.85
C ARG A 38 -12.06 -31.04 9.37
N PHE A 39 -13.18 -30.42 9.73
CA PHE A 39 -14.42 -31.13 10.03
C PHE A 39 -14.92 -31.85 8.78
N ASN A 40 -15.07 -33.18 8.85
CA ASN A 40 -15.56 -34.00 7.76
C ASN A 40 -17.04 -34.38 8.01
N PHE A 41 -17.95 -33.81 7.22
CA PHE A 41 -19.40 -34.02 7.34
C PHE A 41 -19.93 -35.24 6.59
N ASN A 42 -19.07 -36.21 6.26
CA ASN A 42 -19.47 -37.43 5.52
C ASN A 42 -20.50 -38.32 6.25
N HIS A 43 -20.77 -38.09 7.54
CA HIS A 43 -21.74 -38.88 8.31
C HIS A 43 -23.19 -38.37 8.20
N LEU A 44 -23.43 -37.20 7.58
CA LEU A 44 -24.78 -36.63 7.41
C LEU A 44 -25.46 -37.02 6.08
N PHE A 45 -24.78 -37.80 5.23
CA PHE A 45 -25.30 -38.21 3.91
C PHE A 45 -25.98 -39.59 3.88
N PHE A 46 -26.21 -40.23 5.03
CA PHE A 46 -27.00 -41.46 5.07
C PHE A 46 -28.49 -41.14 5.27
N SER A 47 -29.22 -41.08 4.15
CA SER A 47 -30.68 -41.15 4.15
C SER A 47 -31.17 -42.46 4.78
N PRO A 48 -32.25 -42.44 5.57
CA PRO A 48 -32.77 -43.64 6.24
C PRO A 48 -33.24 -44.70 5.22
N PRO A 49 -33.20 -46.00 5.58
CA PRO A 49 -33.70 -47.06 4.70
C PRO A 49 -35.22 -46.92 4.48
N ALA A 50 -35.66 -47.12 3.24
CA ALA A 50 -37.06 -47.04 2.87
C ALA A 50 -37.87 -48.21 3.47
N SER A 51 -38.97 -47.90 4.15
CA SER A 51 -39.97 -48.87 4.61
C SER A 51 -40.65 -49.58 3.42
N PRO A 52 -41.07 -50.85 3.56
CA PRO A 52 -41.62 -51.62 2.45
C PRO A 52 -43.05 -51.16 2.13
N ALA A 53 -43.31 -50.77 0.87
CA ALA A 53 -44.64 -50.47 0.36
C ALA A 53 -44.97 -51.33 -0.87
N LEU A 54 -46.23 -51.77 -0.91
CA LEU A 54 -46.91 -52.65 -1.87
C LEU A 54 -46.75 -52.22 -3.35
N PRO A 55 -46.89 -53.16 -4.32
CA PRO A 55 -46.68 -52.88 -5.74
C PRO A 55 -47.78 -51.96 -6.30
N ALA A 56 -47.38 -50.82 -6.88
CA ALA A 56 -48.26 -49.93 -7.61
C ALA A 56 -48.35 -50.33 -9.11
N LEU A 57 -49.58 -50.48 -9.59
CA LEU A 57 -50.01 -51.12 -10.84
C LEU A 57 -50.09 -50.16 -12.06
N VAL A 58 -49.17 -49.20 -12.22
CA VAL A 58 -49.15 -48.31 -13.41
C VAL A 58 -47.71 -48.01 -13.87
N PRO A 59 -47.37 -48.22 -15.17
CA PRO A 59 -46.04 -47.94 -15.68
C PRO A 59 -45.80 -46.43 -15.79
N ARG A 60 -44.75 -45.93 -15.13
CA ARG A 60 -44.26 -44.56 -15.32
C ARG A 60 -43.37 -44.47 -16.58
N PRO A 61 -43.47 -43.40 -17.38
CA PRO A 61 -42.65 -43.19 -18.57
C PRO A 61 -41.15 -43.01 -18.21
N PRO A 62 -40.22 -43.36 -19.12
CA PRO A 62 -38.80 -43.43 -18.80
C PRO A 62 -38.21 -42.05 -18.49
N LYS A 63 -37.78 -41.86 -17.24
CA LYS A 63 -36.98 -40.70 -16.81
C LYS A 63 -35.61 -40.78 -17.48
N ARG A 64 -35.33 -39.85 -18.41
CA ARG A 64 -33.99 -39.61 -18.98
C ARG A 64 -33.00 -39.39 -17.83
N ARG A 65 -32.02 -40.28 -17.69
CA ARG A 65 -30.95 -40.18 -16.68
C ARG A 65 -29.94 -39.13 -17.15
N SER A 66 -30.07 -37.89 -16.70
CA SER A 66 -29.06 -36.83 -16.85
C SER A 66 -27.85 -37.00 -15.90
N SER A 67 -27.74 -38.12 -15.18
CA SER A 67 -26.72 -38.37 -14.16
C SER A 67 -25.55 -39.25 -14.61
N GLN A 68 -25.36 -39.47 -15.92
CA GLN A 68 -24.26 -40.31 -16.44
C GLN A 68 -23.08 -39.53 -17.05
N ILE A 69 -23.16 -38.19 -17.13
CA ILE A 69 -22.06 -37.37 -17.67
C ILE A 69 -20.99 -37.05 -16.59
N LEU A 70 -21.34 -37.13 -15.30
CA LEU A 70 -20.46 -36.74 -14.19
C LEU A 70 -19.99 -37.90 -13.29
N VAL A 71 -20.27 -39.16 -13.65
CA VAL A 71 -19.80 -40.35 -12.91
C VAL A 71 -18.97 -41.27 -13.82
N THR A 72 -18.20 -40.70 -14.73
CA THR A 72 -17.11 -41.42 -15.40
C THR A 72 -15.86 -41.25 -14.55
N ARG A 73 -15.45 -42.34 -13.89
CA ARG A 73 -14.19 -42.42 -13.14
C ARG A 73 -13.07 -41.97 -14.09
N PRO A 74 -12.38 -40.84 -13.87
CA PRO A 74 -11.36 -40.40 -14.80
C PRO A 74 -10.33 -41.51 -14.89
N SER A 75 -10.03 -41.94 -16.13
CA SER A 75 -9.12 -43.04 -16.37
C SER A 75 -7.79 -42.74 -15.65
N ARG A 76 -7.10 -43.78 -15.15
CA ARG A 76 -5.80 -43.61 -14.49
C ARG A 76 -4.82 -42.81 -15.36
N VAL A 77 -5.02 -42.84 -16.68
CA VAL A 77 -4.31 -42.04 -17.70
C VAL A 77 -4.61 -40.56 -17.56
N PHE A 78 -5.88 -40.15 -17.45
CA PHE A 78 -6.25 -38.74 -17.29
C PHE A 78 -5.69 -38.14 -15.99
N ARG A 79 -5.70 -38.92 -14.90
CA ARG A 79 -5.08 -38.51 -13.63
C ARG A 79 -3.55 -38.36 -13.75
N ARG A 80 -2.88 -39.24 -14.51
CA ARG A 80 -1.44 -39.14 -14.78
C ARG A 80 -1.11 -37.94 -15.68
N LEU A 81 -1.90 -37.69 -16.72
CA LEU A 81 -1.75 -36.53 -17.60
C LEU A 81 -1.97 -35.22 -16.85
N PHE A 82 -2.95 -35.16 -15.96
CA PHE A 82 -3.19 -34.00 -15.11
C PHE A 82 -2.01 -33.73 -14.16
N LEU A 83 -1.49 -34.78 -13.51
CA LEU A 83 -0.30 -34.66 -12.66
C LEU A 83 0.95 -34.25 -13.45
N LEU A 84 1.11 -34.76 -14.67
CA LEU A 84 2.21 -34.41 -15.55
C LEU A 84 2.08 -32.95 -16.04
N GLY A 85 0.86 -32.49 -16.32
CA GLY A 85 0.57 -31.09 -16.61
C GLY A 85 0.88 -30.16 -15.44
N ILE A 86 0.55 -30.55 -14.21
CA ILE A 86 0.93 -29.81 -12.99
C ILE A 86 2.45 -29.81 -12.81
N LEU A 87 3.12 -30.93 -13.05
CA LEU A 87 4.59 -31.02 -12.93
C LEU A 87 5.28 -30.13 -13.96
N LEU A 88 4.78 -30.09 -15.19
CA LEU A 88 5.29 -29.23 -16.25
C LEU A 88 4.99 -27.75 -16.00
N SER A 89 3.84 -27.41 -15.41
CA SER A 89 3.57 -26.02 -15.04
C SER A 89 4.45 -25.56 -13.88
N ILE A 90 4.68 -26.41 -12.88
CA ILE A 90 5.60 -26.11 -11.77
C ILE A 90 7.04 -25.98 -12.29
N SER A 91 7.50 -26.88 -13.17
CA SER A 91 8.86 -26.79 -13.72
C SER A 91 9.03 -25.57 -14.63
N TYR A 92 8.00 -25.18 -15.39
CA TYR A 92 7.99 -23.96 -16.19
C TYR A 92 8.04 -22.70 -15.32
N LEU A 93 7.23 -22.63 -14.26
CA LEU A 93 7.26 -21.52 -13.31
C LEU A 93 8.59 -21.44 -12.58
N ALA A 94 9.17 -22.57 -12.18
CA ALA A 94 10.51 -22.63 -11.60
C ALA A 94 11.57 -22.15 -12.60
N ALA A 95 11.51 -22.59 -13.85
CA ALA A 95 12.43 -22.14 -14.90
C ALA A 95 12.34 -20.63 -15.14
N ILE A 96 11.14 -20.03 -15.14
CA ILE A 96 10.96 -18.58 -15.20
C ILE A 96 11.57 -17.89 -13.98
N ALA A 97 11.36 -18.43 -12.78
CA ALA A 97 11.93 -17.87 -11.55
C ALA A 97 13.47 -17.93 -11.54
N PHE A 98 14.07 -18.98 -12.10
CA PHE A 98 15.54 -19.09 -12.22
C PHE A 98 16.12 -18.30 -13.39
N GLN A 99 15.37 -18.07 -14.47
CA GLN A 99 15.81 -17.24 -15.60
C GLN A 99 15.72 -15.74 -15.30
N ASN A 100 14.80 -15.33 -14.42
CA ASN A 100 14.60 -13.94 -14.04
C ASN A 100 14.80 -13.74 -12.52
N PRO A 101 16.05 -13.83 -12.01
CA PRO A 101 16.32 -13.64 -10.58
C PRO A 101 15.96 -12.23 -10.06
N ASN A 102 15.73 -11.26 -10.96
CA ASN A 102 15.46 -9.86 -10.63
C ASN A 102 14.00 -9.44 -10.80
N VAL A 103 13.08 -10.38 -11.04
CA VAL A 103 11.65 -10.07 -10.95
C VAL A 103 11.29 -10.10 -9.47
N ILE A 104 11.45 -8.95 -8.81
CA ILE A 104 10.69 -8.66 -7.59
C ILE A 104 9.26 -9.06 -7.92
N PRO A 105 8.65 -10.02 -7.20
CA PRO A 105 7.36 -10.51 -7.58
C PRO A 105 6.40 -9.34 -7.48
N ALA A 106 5.81 -8.97 -8.62
CA ALA A 106 4.63 -8.11 -8.73
C ALA A 106 3.43 -8.64 -7.88
N ALA A 107 3.59 -9.76 -7.17
CA ALA A 107 2.65 -10.34 -6.23
C ALA A 107 2.46 -9.55 -4.91
N VAL A 108 3.20 -8.45 -4.67
CA VAL A 108 3.00 -7.60 -3.47
C VAL A 108 2.06 -6.42 -3.72
N TRP A 109 1.72 -6.10 -4.97
CA TRP A 109 0.93 -4.91 -5.28
C TRP A 109 -0.35 -5.31 -6.02
N PRO A 110 -1.53 -5.22 -5.35
CA PRO A 110 -2.78 -5.60 -5.98
C PRO A 110 -3.06 -4.65 -7.13
N TYR A 111 -3.38 -5.25 -8.28
CA TYR A 111 -3.84 -4.63 -9.51
C TYR A 111 -4.72 -3.40 -9.23
N PHE A 112 -4.30 -2.25 -9.74
CA PHE A 112 -5.07 -1.02 -9.69
C PHE A 112 -6.36 -1.22 -10.50
N GLU A 113 -7.52 -1.08 -9.87
CA GLU A 113 -8.79 -0.97 -10.59
C GLU A 113 -8.76 0.29 -11.46
N GLN A 114 -9.04 0.14 -12.75
CA GLN A 114 -9.24 1.25 -13.67
C GLN A 114 -10.62 1.84 -13.39
N GLU A 115 -10.69 2.78 -12.47
CA GLU A 115 -11.84 3.68 -12.41
C GLU A 115 -11.74 4.65 -13.60
N GLU A 116 -12.77 4.67 -14.45
CA GLU A 116 -12.89 5.62 -15.55
C GLU A 116 -13.17 7.00 -14.96
N PHE A 117 -12.24 7.94 -15.11
CA PHE A 117 -12.44 9.35 -14.78
C PHE A 117 -12.98 10.09 -16.01
N GLU A 118 -13.87 11.06 -15.80
CA GLU A 118 -14.43 11.87 -16.88
C GLU A 118 -13.71 13.22 -16.91
N MET A 119 -12.83 13.42 -17.89
CA MET A 119 -12.19 14.72 -18.09
C MET A 119 -13.17 15.73 -18.68
N VAL A 120 -13.57 16.70 -17.86
CA VAL A 120 -14.39 17.83 -18.31
C VAL A 120 -13.47 18.97 -18.75
N GLY A 121 -13.53 19.34 -20.04
CA GLY A 121 -12.87 20.55 -20.53
C GLY A 121 -13.58 21.79 -19.99
N GLN A 122 -12.98 22.44 -19.00
CA GLN A 122 -13.47 23.72 -18.45
C GLN A 122 -12.51 24.85 -18.83
N ASP A 123 -13.07 26.01 -19.21
CA ASP A 123 -12.29 27.21 -19.53
C ASP A 123 -11.69 27.90 -18.29
N ALA A 124 -12.14 27.52 -17.09
CA ALA A 124 -11.67 28.04 -15.81
C ALA A 124 -10.93 26.96 -15.01
N PHE A 125 -9.90 27.37 -14.26
CA PHE A 125 -9.20 26.46 -13.35
C PHE A 125 -10.12 26.00 -12.21
N PRO A 126 -10.08 24.70 -11.85
CA PRO A 126 -10.96 24.14 -10.83
C PRO A 126 -10.57 24.58 -9.42
N ASP A 127 -11.53 24.66 -8.51
CA ASP A 127 -11.29 25.02 -7.09
C ASP A 127 -10.77 23.85 -6.23
N PHE A 128 -10.44 22.71 -6.86
CA PHE A 128 -9.98 21.49 -6.20
C PHE A 128 -8.69 20.96 -6.86
N PRO A 129 -7.85 20.19 -6.12
CA PRO A 129 -6.65 19.57 -6.66
C PRO A 129 -6.98 18.60 -7.78
N THR A 130 -6.42 18.78 -8.98
CA THR A 130 -6.66 17.88 -10.12
C THR A 130 -5.58 18.00 -11.20
N PRO A 131 -5.21 16.91 -11.88
CA PRO A 131 -4.39 16.99 -13.07
C PRO A 131 -5.17 17.57 -14.25
N ILE A 132 -4.51 18.41 -15.06
CA ILE A 132 -5.12 19.13 -16.16
C ILE A 132 -4.27 19.06 -17.43
N ILE A 133 -4.94 19.08 -18.58
CA ILE A 133 -4.30 19.23 -19.89
C ILE A 133 -4.22 20.72 -20.21
N VAL A 134 -3.02 21.19 -20.52
CA VAL A 134 -2.71 22.58 -20.88
C VAL A 134 -2.09 22.63 -22.27
N ASN A 135 -2.40 23.66 -23.04
CA ASN A 135 -1.80 23.86 -24.35
C ASN A 135 -0.61 24.82 -24.24
N ASP A 136 0.57 24.37 -24.67
CA ASP A 136 1.78 25.19 -24.82
C ASP A 136 1.50 26.38 -25.75
N ASN A 137 2.31 27.44 -25.68
CA ASN A 137 2.25 28.60 -26.59
C ASN A 137 2.39 28.20 -28.08
N LYS A 138 2.90 26.99 -28.33
CA LYS A 138 3.02 26.37 -29.66
C LYS A 138 1.80 25.53 -30.07
N GLY A 139 0.73 25.55 -29.29
CA GLY A 139 -0.48 24.74 -29.51
C GLY A 139 -0.32 23.25 -29.23
N ARG A 140 0.78 22.84 -28.56
CA ARG A 140 0.99 21.42 -28.20
C ARG A 140 0.34 21.13 -26.86
N SER A 141 -0.52 20.14 -26.83
CA SER A 141 -1.12 19.66 -25.59
C SER A 141 -0.07 18.98 -24.72
N LYS A 142 0.00 19.42 -23.47
CA LYS A 142 0.82 18.90 -22.39
C LYS A 142 -0.07 18.75 -21.17
N TRP A 143 0.43 18.18 -20.09
CA TRP A 143 -0.34 18.08 -18.87
C TRP A 143 0.49 18.47 -17.65
N THR A 144 -0.20 18.93 -16.62
CA THR A 144 0.40 19.32 -15.33
C THR A 144 -0.60 19.05 -14.21
N VAL A 145 -0.18 19.23 -12.96
CA VAL A 145 -1.05 19.09 -11.80
C VAL A 145 -1.39 20.47 -11.27
N PHE A 146 -2.68 20.76 -11.14
CA PHE A 146 -3.15 22.00 -10.54
C PHE A 146 -3.62 21.75 -9.11
N ILE A 147 -2.95 22.38 -8.15
CA ILE A 147 -3.39 22.44 -6.75
C ILE A 147 -3.71 23.90 -6.44
N PRO A 148 -4.96 24.24 -6.10
CA PRO A 148 -5.33 25.60 -5.73
C PRO A 148 -4.45 26.11 -4.56
N PRO A 149 -3.92 27.35 -4.58
CA PRO A 149 -3.08 27.86 -3.48
C PRO A 149 -3.80 28.06 -2.13
N ASN A 150 -5.13 28.05 -2.13
CA ASN A 150 -5.99 27.98 -0.94
C ASN A 150 -6.26 26.56 -0.44
N ALA A 151 -5.86 25.51 -1.17
CA ALA A 151 -6.03 24.14 -0.74
C ALA A 151 -5.21 23.86 0.52
N ASP A 152 -5.78 23.06 1.42
CA ASP A 152 -5.09 22.67 2.65
C ASP A 152 -3.93 21.74 2.35
N PHE A 153 -2.86 21.85 3.13
CA PHE A 153 -1.73 20.95 3.05
C PHE A 153 -1.50 20.22 4.38
N PRO A 154 -1.13 18.93 4.36
CA PRO A 154 -1.25 17.99 3.23
C PRO A 154 -2.72 17.78 2.81
N LEU A 155 -2.96 17.41 1.53
CA LEU A 155 -4.28 17.02 1.00
C LEU A 155 -4.85 15.83 1.79
N THR A 156 -6.14 15.51 1.65
CA THR A 156 -6.71 14.32 2.31
C THR A 156 -6.17 13.03 1.69
N MET A 157 -6.27 11.91 2.42
CA MET A 157 -5.87 10.59 1.89
C MET A 157 -6.67 10.23 0.63
N GLU A 158 -7.97 10.53 0.63
CA GLU A 158 -8.85 10.34 -0.53
C GLU A 158 -8.40 11.16 -1.73
N GLN A 159 -8.11 12.45 -1.55
CA GLN A 159 -7.58 13.31 -2.62
C GLN A 159 -6.25 12.80 -3.18
N TYR A 160 -5.35 12.35 -2.32
CA TYR A 160 -4.08 11.77 -2.77
C TYR A 160 -4.25 10.46 -3.54
N ALA A 161 -5.16 9.58 -3.10
CA ALA A 161 -5.46 8.33 -3.79
C ALA A 161 -6.12 8.60 -5.16
N GLU A 162 -7.09 9.51 -5.22
CA GLU A 162 -7.82 9.87 -6.43
C GLU A 162 -6.91 10.55 -7.46
N MET A 163 -6.02 11.46 -7.03
CA MET A 163 -5.07 12.12 -7.94
C MET A 163 -4.14 11.11 -8.63
N GLY A 164 -3.88 9.97 -8.00
CA GLY A 164 -3.04 8.92 -8.55
C GLY A 164 -3.61 8.27 -9.81
N SER A 165 -4.88 7.87 -9.78
CA SER A 165 -5.60 7.37 -10.96
C SER A 165 -5.82 8.47 -12.00
N GLN A 166 -6.22 9.67 -11.57
CA GLN A 166 -6.41 10.81 -12.47
C GLN A 166 -5.13 11.18 -13.23
N CYS A 167 -3.96 11.16 -12.57
CA CYS A 167 -2.68 11.44 -13.21
C CYS A 167 -2.36 10.45 -14.34
N ARG A 168 -2.66 9.15 -14.12
CA ARG A 168 -2.46 8.12 -15.16
C ARG A 168 -3.38 8.36 -16.34
N GLU A 169 -4.64 8.69 -16.09
CA GLU A 169 -5.60 8.93 -17.17
C GLU A 169 -5.26 10.18 -17.96
N VAL A 170 -4.97 11.29 -17.30
CA VAL A 170 -4.58 12.55 -17.95
C VAL A 170 -3.29 12.36 -18.74
N SER A 171 -2.32 11.61 -18.22
CA SER A 171 -1.11 11.22 -18.96
C SER A 171 -1.45 10.41 -20.21
N SER A 172 -2.30 9.37 -20.09
CA SER A 172 -2.75 8.56 -21.23
C SER A 172 -3.41 9.43 -22.28
N ARG A 173 -4.32 10.33 -21.89
CA ARG A 173 -5.02 11.21 -22.81
C ARG A 173 -4.09 12.20 -23.48
N ALA A 174 -3.17 12.80 -22.74
CA ALA A 174 -2.18 13.70 -23.30
C ALA A 174 -1.38 12.98 -24.40
N ARG A 175 -1.02 11.71 -24.18
CA ARG A 175 -0.34 10.87 -25.17
C ARG A 175 -1.23 10.52 -26.37
N ASP A 176 -2.50 10.19 -26.13
CA ASP A 176 -3.47 9.86 -27.17
C ASP A 176 -3.71 11.04 -28.13
N ILE A 177 -3.70 12.27 -27.62
CA ILE A 177 -3.77 13.50 -28.45
C ILE A 177 -2.60 13.57 -29.44
N HIS A 178 -1.44 13.01 -29.08
CA HIS A 178 -0.26 12.91 -29.93
C HIS A 178 -0.15 11.58 -30.68
N ASN A 179 -1.23 10.78 -30.75
CA ASN A 179 -1.26 9.45 -31.34
C ASN A 179 -0.22 8.48 -30.73
N LYS A 180 0.16 8.68 -29.46
CA LYS A 180 1.00 7.76 -28.70
C LYS A 180 0.12 6.98 -27.74
N GLY A 181 0.30 5.66 -27.67
CA GLY A 181 -0.40 4.82 -26.70
C GLY A 181 -0.01 5.14 -25.24
N PRO A 182 -0.80 4.66 -24.27
CA PRO A 182 -0.52 4.83 -22.84
C PRO A 182 0.86 4.29 -22.48
N ILE A 183 1.46 4.84 -21.42
CA ILE A 183 2.69 4.29 -20.86
C ILE A 183 2.33 2.94 -20.24
N THR A 184 2.93 1.86 -20.75
CA THR A 184 2.68 0.53 -20.19
C THR A 184 3.27 0.45 -18.78
N GLU A 185 2.66 -0.36 -17.90
CA GLU A 185 3.23 -0.63 -16.58
C GLU A 185 4.66 -1.19 -16.71
N THR A 186 4.89 -2.03 -17.72
CA THR A 186 6.24 -2.49 -18.07
C THR A 186 7.15 -1.36 -18.50
N ALA A 187 6.71 -0.24 -19.07
CA ALA A 187 7.58 0.89 -19.40
C ALA A 187 7.83 1.82 -18.19
N ILE A 188 6.87 1.87 -17.25
CA ILE A 188 7.05 2.52 -15.95
C ILE A 188 8.06 1.74 -15.10
N ILE A 189 7.93 0.41 -15.07
CA ILE A 189 8.82 -0.52 -14.34
C ILE A 189 10.14 -0.72 -15.09
N ASN A 190 10.10 -0.90 -16.41
CA ASN A 190 11.28 -0.96 -17.27
C ASN A 190 11.77 0.46 -17.50
N TYR A 191 12.29 1.02 -16.41
CA TYR A 191 13.50 1.80 -16.40
C TYR A 191 13.63 2.84 -17.54
N ASP A 192 12.57 3.54 -17.99
CA ASP A 192 12.76 4.62 -18.99
C ASP A 192 11.61 5.61 -19.24
N ALA A 193 10.36 5.33 -18.83
CA ALA A 193 9.27 6.19 -19.26
C ALA A 193 9.07 7.41 -18.34
N GLN A 194 9.99 8.37 -18.40
CA GLN A 194 9.61 9.74 -18.08
C GLN A 194 8.50 10.18 -19.05
N ASP A 195 7.45 10.80 -18.54
CA ASP A 195 6.40 11.31 -19.40
C ASP A 195 6.86 12.61 -20.07
N GLU A 196 7.16 12.53 -21.37
CA GLU A 196 7.57 13.65 -22.23
C GLU A 196 6.56 14.80 -22.28
N TYR A 197 5.28 14.52 -22.00
CA TYR A 197 4.19 15.52 -22.07
C TYR A 197 3.87 16.16 -20.73
N TYR A 198 4.47 15.69 -19.65
CA TYR A 198 4.34 16.32 -18.35
C TYR A 198 5.14 17.62 -18.29
N VAL A 199 4.56 18.64 -17.65
CA VAL A 199 5.22 19.89 -17.29
C VAL A 199 5.12 20.06 -15.79
N ASP A 200 6.25 20.25 -15.12
CA ASP A 200 6.29 20.53 -13.69
C ASP A 200 5.52 21.81 -13.36
N VAL A 201 4.88 21.87 -12.19
CA VAL A 201 4.05 23.01 -11.77
C VAL A 201 4.83 24.33 -11.82
N TYR A 202 6.10 24.31 -11.40
CA TYR A 202 6.97 25.49 -11.46
C TYR A 202 7.20 25.96 -12.91
N GLU A 203 7.41 25.02 -13.83
CA GLU A 203 7.65 25.31 -15.24
C GLU A 203 6.37 25.77 -15.94
N ALA A 204 5.22 25.20 -15.56
CA ALA A 204 3.90 25.57 -16.05
C ALA A 204 3.52 27.00 -15.63
N GLU A 205 3.79 27.39 -14.38
CA GLU A 205 3.62 28.78 -13.93
C GLU A 205 4.57 29.74 -14.64
N ARG A 206 5.85 29.35 -14.79
CA ARG A 206 6.87 30.19 -15.45
C ARG A 206 6.58 30.42 -16.93
N SER A 207 5.99 29.44 -17.60
CA SER A 207 5.60 29.52 -19.02
C SER A 207 4.23 30.16 -19.25
N GLY A 208 3.51 30.50 -18.18
CA GLY A 208 2.18 31.11 -18.25
C GLY A 208 1.04 30.12 -18.53
N LEU A 209 1.30 28.82 -18.42
CA LEU A 209 0.27 27.77 -18.54
C LEU A 209 -0.62 27.69 -17.31
N LEU A 210 -0.05 28.01 -16.14
CA LEU A 210 -0.79 28.17 -14.89
C LEU A 210 -0.77 29.64 -14.49
N THR A 211 -1.93 30.20 -14.14
CA THR A 211 -1.98 31.56 -13.61
C THR A 211 -1.60 31.56 -12.12
N PRO A 212 -0.57 32.33 -11.72
CA PRO A 212 -0.22 32.45 -10.32
C PRO A 212 -1.33 33.21 -9.59
N THR A 213 -2.16 32.51 -8.81
CA THR A 213 -3.22 33.13 -8.03
C THR A 213 -2.61 33.83 -6.81
N LYS A 214 -2.31 35.11 -6.99
CA LYS A 214 -1.76 35.97 -5.94
C LYS A 214 -2.84 36.24 -4.87
N GLY A 215 -2.50 36.01 -3.61
CA GLY A 215 -3.28 36.46 -2.45
C GLY A 215 -4.16 35.41 -1.78
N LEU A 216 -4.40 34.26 -2.41
CA LEU A 216 -5.06 33.13 -1.75
C LEU A 216 -4.08 32.41 -0.82
N ARG A 217 -4.54 32.16 0.42
CA ARG A 217 -3.75 31.48 1.45
C ARG A 217 -4.51 30.25 1.92
N ALA A 218 -3.85 29.09 1.87
CA ALA A 218 -4.31 27.89 2.54
C ALA A 218 -4.61 28.16 4.02
N LYS A 219 -5.72 27.59 4.51
CA LYS A 219 -6.09 27.64 5.93
C LYS A 219 -5.07 26.86 6.75
N ASN A 220 -4.69 25.67 6.26
CA ASN A 220 -3.68 24.83 6.87
C ASN A 220 -2.47 24.64 5.95
N LYS A 221 -1.27 24.94 6.48
CA LYS A 221 -0.01 24.84 5.73
C LYS A 221 0.79 23.56 6.03
N GLY A 222 0.30 22.69 6.91
CA GLY A 222 1.02 21.53 7.43
C GLY A 222 2.17 21.92 8.36
N LYS A 223 2.39 21.13 9.42
CA LYS A 223 3.57 21.22 10.29
C LYS A 223 4.66 20.35 9.66
N PHE A 224 5.83 20.94 9.44
CA PHE A 224 7.00 20.21 8.98
C PHE A 224 7.83 19.89 10.21
N VAL A 225 8.21 18.63 10.38
CA VAL A 225 9.01 18.19 11.52
C VAL A 225 10.37 18.88 11.47
N GLY A 226 10.81 19.46 12.60
CA GLY A 226 12.12 20.14 12.72
C GLY A 226 12.26 21.49 12.01
N VAL A 227 11.27 21.90 11.21
CA VAL A 227 11.41 23.06 10.33
C VAL A 227 10.85 24.32 10.98
N ASP A 228 11.77 25.17 11.48
CA ASP A 228 11.43 26.46 12.05
C ASP A 228 11.46 27.61 11.03
N LYS A 229 10.39 28.42 11.03
CA LYS A 229 10.28 29.62 10.16
C LYS A 229 11.39 30.63 10.36
N LYS A 230 11.98 30.69 11.57
CA LYS A 230 13.07 31.62 11.91
C LYS A 230 14.38 31.19 11.24
N HIS A 231 14.74 29.91 11.35
CA HIS A 231 15.94 29.34 10.75
C HIS A 231 15.92 29.44 9.22
N LEU A 232 14.72 29.35 8.64
CA LEU A 232 14.52 29.31 7.20
C LEU A 232 14.41 30.66 6.49
N LYS A 233 14.29 31.79 7.22
CA LYS A 233 13.86 33.09 6.68
C LYS A 233 14.71 33.65 5.52
N HIS A 234 15.96 33.20 5.37
CA HIS A 234 16.89 33.69 4.34
C HIS A 234 17.42 32.61 3.39
N LYS A 235 16.90 31.39 3.48
CA LYS A 235 17.33 30.28 2.62
C LYS A 235 16.58 30.29 1.28
N PRO A 236 17.18 29.80 0.16
CA PRO A 236 16.46 29.61 -1.10
C PRO A 236 15.40 28.51 -0.94
N VAL A 237 14.44 28.44 -1.87
CA VAL A 237 13.56 27.28 -1.98
C VAL A 237 14.38 26.10 -2.50
N CYS A 238 14.17 24.91 -1.96
CA CYS A 238 14.86 23.69 -2.40
C CYS A 238 14.64 23.45 -3.90
N GLU A 239 15.65 22.90 -4.58
CA GLU A 239 15.54 22.64 -6.03
C GLU A 239 14.68 21.43 -6.33
N SER A 240 14.77 20.37 -5.54
CA SER A 240 14.00 19.13 -5.68
C SER A 240 13.74 18.55 -4.31
N THR A 241 12.51 18.14 -4.04
CA THR A 241 12.13 17.67 -2.70
C THR A 241 11.29 16.41 -2.75
N MET A 242 11.41 15.60 -1.71
CA MET A 242 10.49 14.52 -1.40
C MET A 242 9.89 14.78 -0.02
N THR A 243 8.59 15.02 0.05
CA THR A 243 7.88 15.23 1.31
C THR A 243 7.09 13.98 1.66
N PHE A 244 7.43 13.35 2.78
CA PHE A 244 6.71 12.21 3.31
C PHE A 244 5.63 12.68 4.28
N VAL A 245 4.37 12.36 3.98
CA VAL A 245 3.23 12.61 4.87
C VAL A 245 3.07 11.40 5.77
N LEU A 246 3.29 11.61 7.06
CA LEU A 246 3.15 10.58 8.07
C LEU A 246 1.68 10.42 8.44
N GLU A 247 1.12 9.29 8.04
CA GLU A 247 -0.30 8.94 8.18
C GLU A 247 -0.43 7.48 8.59
N SER A 248 -1.48 7.14 9.33
CA SER A 248 -1.75 5.77 9.73
C SER A 248 -2.98 5.25 8.98
N THR A 249 -2.75 4.40 7.97
CA THR A 249 -3.82 3.67 7.26
C THR A 249 -4.18 2.37 7.94
N ASP A 250 -3.26 1.82 8.73
CA ASP A 250 -3.39 0.58 9.48
C ASP A 250 -3.09 0.81 10.97
N ALA A 251 -3.46 -0.17 11.80
CA ALA A 251 -3.21 -0.12 13.25
C ALA A 251 -1.74 -0.35 13.63
N GLY A 252 -0.85 -0.52 12.64
CA GLY A 252 0.56 -0.85 12.83
C GLY A 252 1.49 0.33 12.52
N LEU A 253 2.57 0.43 13.30
CA LEU A 253 3.60 1.45 13.07
C LEU A 253 4.63 1.00 12.00
N GLY A 254 4.89 -0.31 11.93
CA GLY A 254 6.00 -0.88 11.16
C GLY A 254 5.95 -0.57 9.66
N ASN A 255 4.79 -0.71 9.02
CA ASN A 255 4.65 -0.43 7.58
C ASN A 255 4.96 1.03 7.26
N THR A 256 4.43 1.95 8.06
CA THR A 256 4.62 3.39 7.88
C THR A 256 6.09 3.77 8.08
N LEU A 257 6.76 3.23 9.11
CA LEU A 257 8.19 3.50 9.34
C LEU A 257 9.09 2.88 8.28
N MET A 258 8.84 1.64 7.87
CA MET A 258 9.60 1.00 6.78
C MET A 258 9.47 1.80 5.49
N MET A 259 8.28 2.30 5.19
CA MET A 259 8.03 3.16 4.04
C MET A 259 8.80 4.48 4.19
N LEU A 260 8.68 5.17 5.33
CA LEU A 260 9.40 6.39 5.63
C LEU A 260 10.91 6.22 5.43
N TRP A 261 11.51 5.19 6.03
CA TRP A 261 12.94 4.93 5.94
C TRP A 261 13.39 4.65 4.50
N THR A 262 12.62 3.83 3.78
CA THR A 262 12.94 3.49 2.38
C THR A 262 12.87 4.73 1.48
N PHE A 263 11.83 5.57 1.63
CA PHE A 263 11.69 6.80 0.85
C PHE A 263 12.72 7.86 1.24
N TYR A 264 13.12 7.93 2.51
CA TYR A 264 14.23 8.77 2.93
C TYR A 264 15.53 8.34 2.23
N GLY A 265 15.84 7.03 2.24
CA GLY A 265 16.98 6.48 1.52
C GLY A 265 16.93 6.83 0.02
N LEU A 266 15.76 6.67 -0.62
CA LEU A 266 15.57 7.03 -2.03
C LEU A 266 15.79 8.53 -2.27
N ALA A 267 15.28 9.40 -1.40
CA ALA A 267 15.48 10.84 -1.52
C ALA A 267 16.96 11.19 -1.46
N LYS A 268 17.71 10.62 -0.50
CA LYS A 268 19.15 10.84 -0.35
C LYS A 268 19.93 10.38 -1.59
N GLN A 269 19.64 9.20 -2.12
CA GLN A 269 20.31 8.66 -3.30
C GLN A 269 19.97 9.42 -4.60
N LEU A 270 18.72 9.88 -4.72
CA LEU A 270 18.25 10.65 -5.88
C LEU A 270 18.54 12.16 -5.76
N GLY A 271 19.21 12.61 -4.70
CA GLY A 271 19.55 14.02 -4.49
C GLY A 271 18.34 14.92 -4.26
N ARG A 272 17.30 14.42 -3.60
CA ARG A 272 16.09 15.17 -3.23
C ARG A 272 16.13 15.53 -1.74
N ASP A 273 15.87 16.80 -1.42
CA ASP A 273 15.73 17.23 -0.03
C ASP A 273 14.49 16.60 0.60
N PHE A 274 14.65 16.01 1.79
CA PHE A 274 13.59 15.25 2.44
C PHE A 274 12.87 16.05 3.53
N PHE A 275 11.55 15.94 3.56
CA PHE A 275 10.72 16.59 4.59
C PHE A 275 9.69 15.62 5.15
N ILE A 276 9.40 15.73 6.45
CA ILE A 276 8.37 14.93 7.14
C ILE A 276 7.24 15.85 7.60
N VAL A 277 6.00 15.40 7.41
CA VAL A 277 4.79 16.10 7.84
C VAL A 277 3.94 15.17 8.70
N ASP A 278 3.79 15.49 9.99
CA ASP A 278 3.25 14.62 11.04
C ASP A 278 1.80 14.94 11.45
N LYS A 279 0.93 15.22 10.47
CA LYS A 279 -0.42 15.75 10.76
C LYS A 279 -1.48 14.68 11.09
N ARG A 280 -1.40 13.48 10.49
CA ARG A 280 -2.45 12.44 10.57
C ARG A 280 -1.90 11.10 11.04
N TRP A 281 -0.84 11.14 11.85
CA TRP A 281 -0.24 9.96 12.43
C TRP A 281 -0.99 9.57 13.71
N ALA A 282 -1.41 8.31 13.82
CA ALA A 282 -2.23 7.85 14.93
C ALA A 282 -1.48 7.79 16.28
N TYR A 283 -0.15 7.83 16.25
CA TYR A 283 0.71 7.64 17.42
C TYR A 283 1.12 8.94 18.11
N GLY A 284 0.71 10.11 17.59
CA GLY A 284 1.02 11.42 18.15
C GLY A 284 1.80 12.30 17.18
N SER A 285 2.46 13.33 17.71
CA SER A 285 3.41 14.15 16.94
C SER A 285 4.78 13.47 16.91
N TRP A 286 5.58 13.74 15.87
CA TRP A 286 6.90 13.10 15.70
C TRP A 286 7.81 13.32 16.91
N ASP A 287 7.87 14.56 17.37
CA ASP A 287 8.69 15.06 18.49
C ASP A 287 8.33 14.46 19.85
N GLN A 288 7.22 13.71 19.95
CA GLN A 288 6.84 12.97 21.15
C GLN A 288 7.48 11.58 21.25
N ILE A 289 8.07 11.07 20.17
CA ILE A 289 8.63 9.71 20.10
C ILE A 289 10.06 9.75 19.59
N PHE A 290 10.34 10.56 18.57
CA PHE A 290 11.62 10.63 17.90
C PHE A 290 12.25 12.02 18.01
N ASP A 291 13.57 12.05 18.01
CA ASP A 291 14.34 13.27 17.89
C ASP A 291 14.13 13.96 16.53
N ILE A 292 14.48 15.23 16.48
CA ILE A 292 14.33 16.05 15.27
C ILE A 292 15.20 15.46 14.16
N PRO A 293 14.63 15.13 12.98
CA PRO A 293 15.38 14.56 11.87
C PRO A 293 16.31 15.61 11.24
N PRO A 294 17.32 15.19 10.45
CA PRO A 294 18.16 16.11 9.69
C PRO A 294 17.32 17.06 8.83
N VAL A 295 17.43 18.37 9.08
CA VAL A 295 16.65 19.39 8.36
C VAL A 295 17.47 19.90 7.17
N PRO A 296 16.90 19.92 5.95
CA PRO A 296 17.58 20.48 4.78
C PRO A 296 17.97 21.95 4.94
N GLU A 297 19.08 22.34 4.31
CA GLU A 297 19.61 23.71 4.34
C GLU A 297 18.81 24.69 3.45
N CYS A 298 17.65 24.28 2.93
CA CYS A 298 16.77 25.02 2.03
C CYS A 298 15.33 25.10 2.57
N ARG A 299 14.52 25.98 1.98
CA ARG A 299 13.10 26.13 2.35
C ARG A 299 12.21 25.15 1.61
N PRO A 300 11.18 24.60 2.27
CA PRO A 300 10.19 23.80 1.57
C PRO A 300 9.49 24.63 0.49
N PRO A 301 9.14 24.02 -0.65
CA PRO A 301 8.46 24.69 -1.75
C PRO A 301 7.04 25.15 -1.37
N PRO A 302 6.44 26.04 -2.17
CA PRO A 302 5.03 26.38 -2.06
C PRO A 302 4.14 25.13 -2.08
N ARG A 303 3.05 25.14 -1.31
CA ARG A 303 2.20 23.94 -1.13
C ARG A 303 1.54 23.46 -2.41
N HIS A 304 1.23 24.38 -3.33
CA HIS A 304 0.66 24.03 -4.63
C HIS A 304 1.70 23.44 -5.60
N HIS A 305 3.00 23.55 -5.30
CA HIS A 305 4.05 22.89 -6.08
C HIS A 305 4.31 21.45 -5.58
N MET A 306 3.84 21.10 -4.39
CA MET A 306 4.02 19.78 -3.78
C MET A 306 2.93 18.81 -4.26
N VAL A 307 3.26 17.94 -5.22
CA VAL A 307 2.29 17.09 -5.94
C VAL A 307 2.53 15.60 -5.70
N PRO A 308 1.47 14.76 -5.70
CA PRO A 308 1.61 13.31 -5.46
C PRO A 308 2.11 12.52 -6.68
N CYS A 309 1.95 13.09 -7.88
CA CYS A 309 2.27 12.45 -9.15
C CYS A 309 2.65 13.53 -10.19
N PRO A 310 3.37 13.16 -11.26
CA PRO A 310 4.07 11.88 -11.48
C PRO A 310 5.37 11.77 -10.66
N PHE A 311 6.01 10.60 -10.63
CA PHE A 311 7.26 10.37 -9.87
C PHE A 311 8.40 11.33 -10.24
N GLN A 312 8.40 11.85 -11.47
CA GLN A 312 9.39 12.80 -12.00
C GLN A 312 9.14 14.26 -11.58
N ALA A 313 8.04 14.55 -10.87
CA ALA A 313 7.76 15.90 -10.36
C ALA A 313 8.93 16.41 -9.51
N ARG A 314 9.19 17.71 -9.57
CA ARG A 314 10.28 18.35 -8.84
C ARG A 314 10.08 18.28 -7.32
N HIS A 315 8.85 18.50 -6.88
CA HIS A 315 8.46 18.45 -5.48
C HIS A 315 7.41 17.37 -5.24
N LEU A 316 7.89 16.16 -4.94
CA LEU A 316 7.05 14.98 -4.81
C LEU A 316 6.49 14.83 -3.39
N VAL A 317 5.21 14.50 -3.27
CA VAL A 317 4.57 14.14 -2.01
C VAL A 317 4.30 12.64 -1.98
N VAL A 318 4.83 11.99 -0.96
CA VAL A 318 4.64 10.55 -0.73
C VAL A 318 3.81 10.35 0.53
N SER A 319 2.76 9.55 0.42
CA SER A 319 2.00 9.05 1.56
C SER A 319 1.67 7.57 1.36
N ALA A 320 1.03 6.95 2.34
CA ALA A 320 0.55 5.58 2.21
C ALA A 320 -0.38 5.39 0.99
N ALA A 321 -1.11 6.44 0.57
CA ALA A 321 -1.98 6.42 -0.59
C ALA A 321 -1.23 6.44 -1.93
N THR A 322 -0.12 7.19 -2.02
CA THR A 322 0.59 7.45 -3.29
C THR A 322 1.84 6.61 -3.47
N ALA A 323 2.36 6.03 -2.39
CA ALA A 323 3.60 5.27 -2.39
C ALA A 323 3.61 4.16 -3.45
N LYS A 324 2.50 3.44 -3.62
CA LYS A 324 2.40 2.33 -4.58
C LYS A 324 2.64 2.77 -6.03
N GLU A 325 2.30 4.00 -6.35
CA GLU A 325 2.35 4.51 -7.72
C GLU A 325 3.73 5.05 -8.09
N VAL A 326 4.40 5.68 -7.13
CA VAL A 326 5.70 6.33 -7.37
C VAL A 326 6.87 5.42 -7.04
N PHE A 327 6.70 4.47 -6.12
CA PHE A 327 7.79 3.62 -5.62
C PHE A 327 8.50 2.80 -6.71
N PRO A 328 7.80 2.07 -7.61
CA PRO A 328 8.48 1.27 -8.62
C PRO A 328 9.39 2.12 -9.53
N ALA A 329 8.90 3.28 -9.95
CA ALA A 329 9.65 4.19 -10.81
C ALA A 329 10.86 4.83 -10.11
N LEU A 330 10.71 5.21 -8.83
CA LEU A 330 11.82 5.76 -8.03
C LEU A 330 12.89 4.72 -7.72
N LEU A 331 12.50 3.50 -7.37
CA LEU A 331 13.44 2.40 -7.14
C LEU A 331 14.19 2.05 -8.43
N ALA A 332 13.48 2.01 -9.56
CA ALA A 332 14.06 1.82 -10.89
C ALA A 332 15.05 2.93 -11.25
N GLN A 333 14.75 4.19 -10.91
CA GLN A 333 15.68 5.31 -11.09
C GLN A 333 16.92 5.14 -10.20
N ASN A 334 16.75 4.76 -8.93
CA ASN A 334 17.84 4.54 -7.99
C ASN A 334 18.81 3.43 -8.46
N HIS A 335 18.29 2.29 -8.91
CA HIS A 335 19.13 1.20 -9.43
C HIS A 335 20.01 1.65 -10.60
N ARG A 336 19.53 2.55 -11.46
CA ARG A 336 20.36 3.11 -12.55
C ARG A 336 21.50 3.98 -12.02
N VAL A 337 21.21 4.83 -11.04
CA VAL A 337 22.21 5.72 -10.44
C VAL A 337 23.27 4.90 -9.69
N ALA A 338 22.84 3.86 -8.97
CA ALA A 338 23.73 2.98 -8.22
C ALA A 338 24.50 1.97 -9.08
N GLY A 339 23.98 1.60 -10.26
CA GLY A 339 24.59 0.61 -11.16
C GLY A 339 24.60 -0.82 -10.59
N THR A 340 23.67 -1.12 -9.68
CA THR A 340 23.60 -2.38 -8.94
C THR A 340 22.57 -3.35 -9.55
N ASN A 341 22.85 -4.65 -9.41
CA ASN A 341 21.98 -5.73 -9.94
C ASN A 341 21.23 -6.50 -8.84
N ASP A 342 21.43 -6.17 -7.57
CA ASP A 342 20.85 -6.86 -6.40
C ASP A 342 19.74 -6.01 -5.76
N GLY A 343 18.57 -6.02 -6.40
CA GLY A 343 17.47 -5.15 -6.01
C GLY A 343 16.95 -5.39 -4.58
N LEU A 344 17.12 -6.58 -4.01
CA LEU A 344 16.67 -6.87 -2.64
C LEU A 344 17.63 -6.26 -1.61
N ARG A 345 18.93 -6.45 -1.80
CA ARG A 345 19.94 -5.83 -0.93
C ARG A 345 19.86 -4.31 -1.01
N ASP A 346 19.71 -3.76 -2.20
CA ASP A 346 19.61 -2.32 -2.40
C ASP A 346 18.36 -1.74 -1.71
N LEU A 347 17.23 -2.45 -1.77
CA LEU A 347 16.03 -2.07 -1.05
C LEU A 347 16.25 -2.01 0.47
N PHE A 348 16.87 -3.05 1.06
CA PHE A 348 17.16 -3.05 2.49
C PHE A 348 18.21 -2.02 2.89
N GLU A 349 19.15 -1.71 2.00
CA GLU A 349 20.13 -0.65 2.23
C GLU A 349 19.47 0.73 2.28
N LEU A 350 18.49 1.01 1.40
CA LEU A 350 17.70 2.24 1.46
C LEU A 350 16.97 2.37 2.80
N ALA A 351 16.35 1.29 3.28
CA ALA A 351 15.70 1.27 4.58
C ALA A 351 16.69 1.43 5.75
N ARG A 352 17.87 0.82 5.65
CA ARG A 352 18.94 0.96 6.66
C ARG A 352 19.39 2.42 6.80
N ILE A 353 19.63 3.10 5.67
CA ILE A 353 19.98 4.53 5.65
C ILE A 353 18.92 5.37 6.36
N GLY A 354 17.64 5.13 6.07
CA GLY A 354 16.55 5.85 6.72
C GLY A 354 16.39 5.55 8.20
N PHE A 355 16.61 4.30 8.61
CA PHE A 355 16.63 3.92 10.02
C PHE A 355 17.77 4.63 10.77
N GLU A 356 19.00 4.57 10.24
CA GLU A 356 20.18 5.16 10.88
C GLU A 356 20.12 6.68 10.97
N ASP A 357 19.46 7.36 10.02
CA ASP A 357 19.38 8.83 10.01
C ASP A 357 18.15 9.38 10.75
N LEU A 358 17.05 8.62 10.84
CA LEU A 358 15.77 9.12 11.38
C LEU A 358 15.34 8.48 12.71
N PHE A 359 15.85 7.29 13.05
CA PHE A 359 15.36 6.52 14.19
C PHE A 359 16.21 6.76 15.44
N PHE A 360 16.12 7.98 15.97
CA PHE A 360 16.64 8.34 17.28
C PHE A 360 15.45 8.63 18.19
N LEU A 361 15.37 7.93 19.33
CA LEU A 361 14.33 8.19 20.33
C LEU A 361 14.61 9.51 21.04
N ASN A 362 13.55 10.16 21.50
CA ASN A 362 13.73 11.30 22.40
C ASN A 362 14.47 10.88 23.69
N GLU A 363 15.03 11.86 24.41
CA GLU A 363 15.84 11.62 25.60
C GLU A 363 15.12 10.78 26.69
N GLU A 364 13.82 11.01 26.89
CA GLU A 364 13.01 10.33 27.90
C GLU A 364 12.80 8.84 27.55
N ASP A 365 12.38 8.56 26.32
CA ASP A 365 12.13 7.22 25.79
C ASP A 365 13.42 6.43 25.63
N GLN A 366 14.50 7.08 25.17
CA GLN A 366 15.82 6.48 25.08
C GLN A 366 16.29 5.98 26.46
N THR A 367 16.16 6.83 27.48
CA THR A 367 16.50 6.46 28.86
C THR A 367 15.65 5.30 29.38
N TYR A 368 14.36 5.29 29.08
CA TYR A 368 13.47 4.18 29.45
C TYR A 368 13.89 2.86 28.76
N VAL A 369 14.18 2.90 27.46
CA VAL A 369 14.60 1.74 26.67
C VAL A 369 15.93 1.19 27.17
N ASP A 370 16.92 2.03 27.43
CA ASP A 370 18.24 1.61 27.91
C ASP A 370 18.16 0.94 29.28
N ASN A 371 17.37 1.51 30.20
CA ASN A 371 17.09 0.90 31.50
C ASN A 371 16.39 -0.46 31.35
N ARG A 372 15.44 -0.56 30.41
CA ARG A 372 14.71 -1.81 30.15
C ARG A 372 15.63 -2.89 29.57
N ILE A 373 16.50 -2.53 28.62
CA ILE A 373 17.47 -3.44 28.02
C ILE A 373 18.42 -3.98 29.10
N THR A 374 18.97 -3.08 29.93
CA THR A 374 19.87 -3.46 31.03
C THR A 374 19.19 -4.42 32.00
N GLY A 375 17.94 -4.14 32.37
CA GLY A 375 17.14 -5.00 33.23
C GLY A 375 16.84 -6.38 32.63
N LEU A 376 16.55 -6.46 31.33
CA LEU A 376 16.32 -7.72 30.63
C LEU A 376 17.60 -8.56 30.51
N GLN A 377 18.73 -7.93 30.20
CA GLN A 377 20.03 -8.61 30.14
C GLN A 377 20.45 -9.17 31.50
N ALA A 378 20.20 -8.43 32.59
CA ALA A 378 20.47 -8.90 33.94
C ALA A 378 19.64 -10.14 34.31
N LYS A 379 18.35 -10.16 33.91
CA LYS A 379 17.47 -11.32 34.11
C LYS A 379 17.93 -12.54 33.31
N ALA A 380 18.25 -12.37 32.03
CA ALA A 380 18.73 -13.46 31.19
C ALA A 380 20.02 -14.09 31.76
N LYS A 381 20.99 -13.28 32.19
CA LYS A 381 22.22 -13.78 32.82
C LYS A 381 21.97 -14.51 34.14
N ALA A 382 20.99 -14.06 34.93
CA ALA A 382 20.63 -14.74 36.18
C ALA A 382 19.98 -16.12 35.90
N GLU A 383 19.12 -16.20 34.89
CA GLU A 383 18.50 -17.47 34.45
C GLU A 383 19.55 -18.45 33.88
N ASP A 384 20.49 -17.98 33.05
CA ASP A 384 21.58 -18.81 32.52
C ASP A 384 22.54 -19.32 33.61
N SER A 385 22.65 -18.61 34.75
CA SER A 385 23.48 -19.05 35.89
C SER A 385 22.80 -20.07 36.81
N LEU A 386 21.49 -20.29 36.62
CA LEU A 386 20.68 -21.26 37.37
C LEU A 386 20.51 -22.60 36.64
N THR A 387 20.90 -22.68 35.37
CA THR A 387 21.00 -23.90 34.55
C THR A 387 22.43 -24.40 34.47
#